data_AF-A0A973AGL9-F1
#
_entry.id   AF-A0A973AGL9-F1
#
_cell.length_a   1.000
_cell.length_b   1.000
_cell.length_c   1.000
_cell.angle_alpha   90.00
_cell.angle_beta   90.00
_cell.angle_gamma   90.00
#
_symmetry.space_group_name_H-M   'P 1'
#
loop_
_entity.id
_entity.type
_entity.pdbx_description
1 polymer ?
#
loop_
_entity_poly.entity_id
_entity_poly.type
_entity_poly.pdbx_seq_one_letter_code
_entity_poly.pdbx_strand_id
1 'polypeptide(L)'
;MPRVIKSISEAKLLVGEEVGLSDWFVVDQHRIDQFAEATADHQWIHVDTERAAREMPGGKTIAHGYLTLALIPAMTENFLRVENVVRAVNFGLNKVRFYAPIPVGSRLRGRGSVLQARQRAGALLLISEVRIEV
;
A
#
# COMPACT_ATOMS: atom_id res chain seq x y z
N MET A 1 -11.34 -14.91 -2.84
CA MET A 1 -11.76 -14.84 -1.42
C MET A 1 -10.53 -14.66 -0.58
N PRO A 2 -10.54 -13.76 0.42
CA PRO A 2 -9.36 -13.51 1.24
C PRO A 2 -8.99 -14.73 2.08
N ARG A 3 -7.69 -14.97 2.24
CA ARG A 3 -7.16 -15.93 3.19
C ARG A 3 -7.43 -15.42 4.60
N VAL A 4 -7.93 -16.27 5.48
CA VAL A 4 -8.32 -15.91 6.84
C VAL A 4 -7.31 -16.45 7.85
N ILE A 5 -6.83 -15.58 8.74
CA ILE A 5 -6.01 -15.92 9.90
C ILE A 5 -6.89 -15.80 11.16
N LYS A 6 -7.12 -16.90 11.87
CA LYS A 6 -7.97 -16.93 13.08
C LYS A 6 -7.17 -16.90 14.38
N SER A 7 -5.89 -17.22 14.32
CA SER A 7 -5.01 -17.30 15.48
C SER A 7 -3.55 -16.99 15.14
N ILE A 8 -2.74 -16.74 16.17
CA ILE A 8 -1.29 -16.56 16.03
C ILE A 8 -0.64 -17.82 15.46
N SER A 9 -1.12 -19.01 15.84
CA SER A 9 -0.60 -20.28 15.33
C SER A 9 -0.83 -20.42 13.83
N GLU A 10 -2.01 -20.03 13.33
CA GLU A 10 -2.27 -20.01 11.88
C GLU A 10 -1.41 -18.98 11.16
N ALA A 11 -1.21 -17.79 11.75
CA ALA A 11 -0.34 -16.77 11.16
C ALA A 11 1.10 -17.28 10.99
N LYS A 12 1.60 -18.09 11.93
CA LYS A 12 2.94 -18.69 11.86
C LYS A 12 3.09 -19.69 10.71
N LEU A 13 2.02 -20.39 10.32
CA LEU A 13 2.04 -21.33 9.20
C LEU A 13 2.18 -20.62 7.84
N LEU A 14 1.94 -19.31 7.79
CA LEU A 14 2.06 -18.51 6.56
C LEU A 14 3.44 -17.89 6.39
N VAL A 15 4.36 -18.04 7.36
CA VAL A 15 5.70 -17.46 7.27
C VAL A 15 6.46 -18.08 6.09
N GLY A 16 6.91 -17.23 5.17
CA GLY A 16 7.57 -17.63 3.92
C GLY A 16 6.63 -17.70 2.72
N GLU A 17 5.30 -17.65 2.93
CA GLU A 17 4.32 -17.79 1.86
C GLU A 17 3.90 -16.45 1.26
N GLU A 18 3.63 -16.46 -0.05
CA GLU A 18 2.78 -15.44 -0.67
C GLU A 18 1.34 -15.65 -0.20
N VAL A 19 0.75 -14.61 0.38
CA VAL A 19 -0.59 -14.68 0.98
C VAL A 19 -1.67 -14.06 0.12
N GLY A 20 -1.28 -13.33 -0.92
CA GLY A 20 -2.22 -12.95 -1.97
C GLY A 20 -1.76 -11.80 -2.85
N LEU A 21 -2.66 -11.51 -3.78
CA LEU A 21 -2.52 -10.50 -4.81
C LEU A 21 -3.84 -9.74 -4.87
N SER A 22 -3.78 -8.40 -4.79
CA SER A 22 -4.98 -7.57 -4.80
C SER A 22 -5.60 -7.50 -6.20
N ASP A 23 -6.80 -6.95 -6.31
CA ASP A 23 -7.25 -6.44 -7.60
C ASP A 23 -6.45 -5.20 -8.00
N TRP A 24 -6.55 -4.83 -9.28
CA TRP A 24 -5.98 -3.59 -9.78
C TRP A 24 -6.77 -2.37 -9.29
N PHE A 25 -6.04 -1.34 -8.91
CA PHE A 25 -6.55 -0.10 -8.35
C PHE A 25 -6.07 1.09 -9.17
N VAL A 26 -6.96 1.97 -9.64
CA VAL A 26 -6.56 3.16 -10.40
C VAL A 26 -6.18 4.30 -9.43
N VAL A 27 -5.05 4.96 -9.69
CA VAL A 27 -4.68 6.21 -9.00
C VAL A 27 -4.93 7.39 -9.93
N ASP A 28 -6.06 8.05 -9.74
CA ASP A 28 -6.47 9.23 -10.51
C ASP A 28 -6.02 10.55 -9.85
N GLN A 29 -6.20 11.65 -10.57
CA GLN A 29 -5.82 12.98 -10.10
C GLN A 29 -6.59 13.38 -8.84
N HIS A 30 -7.87 13.04 -8.75
CA HIS A 30 -8.71 13.39 -7.61
C HIS A 30 -8.14 12.84 -6.29
N ARG A 31 -7.71 11.58 -6.29
CA ARG A 31 -7.06 10.98 -5.13
C ARG A 31 -5.70 11.62 -4.81
N ILE A 32 -4.92 11.96 -5.83
CA ILE A 32 -3.64 12.65 -5.66
C ILE A 32 -3.86 14.01 -5.00
N ASP A 33 -4.84 14.78 -5.47
CA ASP A 33 -5.19 16.09 -4.91
C ASP A 33 -5.69 15.97 -3.47
N GLN A 34 -6.58 15.02 -3.18
CA GLN A 34 -7.06 14.77 -1.81
C GLN A 34 -5.93 14.38 -0.87
N PHE A 35 -4.93 13.64 -1.35
CA PHE A 35 -3.76 13.30 -0.55
C PHE A 35 -2.88 14.53 -0.31
N ALA A 36 -2.71 15.39 -1.31
CA ALA A 36 -2.02 16.68 -1.14
C ALA A 36 -2.71 17.54 -0.07
N GLU A 37 -4.05 17.68 -0.12
CA GLU A 37 -4.82 18.40 0.90
C GLU A 37 -4.64 17.80 2.30
N ALA A 38 -4.67 16.47 2.42
CA ALA A 38 -4.54 15.79 3.70
C ALA A 38 -3.13 15.89 4.32
N THR A 39 -2.10 16.09 3.50
CA THR A 39 -0.68 16.06 3.91
C THR A 39 0.04 17.39 3.78
N ALA A 40 -0.61 18.39 3.20
CA ALA A 40 -0.04 19.67 2.79
C ALA A 40 1.14 19.55 1.80
N ASP A 41 1.27 18.41 1.10
CA ASP A 41 2.25 18.21 0.03
C ASP A 41 1.66 18.59 -1.33
N HIS A 42 1.67 19.90 -1.59
CA HIS A 42 1.23 20.51 -2.85
C HIS A 42 2.37 20.68 -3.86
N GLN A 43 3.42 19.86 -3.79
CA GLN A 43 4.48 19.94 -4.79
C GLN A 43 3.90 19.81 -6.20
N TRP A 44 4.26 20.74 -7.09
CA TRP A 44 3.61 20.92 -8.40
C TRP A 44 3.59 19.65 -9.27
N ILE A 45 4.55 18.74 -9.10
CA ILE A 45 4.59 17.46 -9.84
C ILE A 45 3.40 16.53 -9.51
N HIS A 46 2.70 16.79 -8.41
CA HIS A 46 1.53 16.04 -7.97
C HIS A 46 0.23 16.71 -8.41
N VAL A 47 0.13 18.04 -8.28
CA VAL A 47 -1.15 18.77 -8.33
C VAL A 47 -1.29 19.75 -9.50
N ASP A 48 -0.19 20.23 -10.08
CA ASP A 48 -0.22 21.21 -11.17
C ASP A 48 -0.20 20.49 -12.52
N THR A 49 -1.38 20.11 -13.01
CA THR A 49 -1.54 19.38 -14.27
C THR A 49 -1.08 20.18 -15.48
N GLU A 50 -1.29 21.50 -15.50
CA GLU A 50 -0.88 22.36 -16.61
C GLU A 50 0.64 22.49 -16.68
N ARG A 51 1.30 22.70 -15.54
CA ARG A 51 2.76 22.75 -15.48
C ARG A 51 3.37 21.39 -15.78
N ALA A 52 2.79 20.31 -15.24
CA ALA A 52 3.24 18.95 -15.54
C ALA A 52 3.16 18.65 -17.05
N ALA A 53 2.11 19.08 -17.73
CA ALA A 53 1.99 18.92 -19.19
C ALA A 53 3.13 19.61 -19.97
N ARG A 54 3.70 20.70 -19.44
CA ARG A 54 4.79 21.46 -20.08
C ARG A 54 6.19 20.99 -19.66
N GLU A 55 6.38 20.63 -18.39
CA GLU A 55 7.71 20.45 -17.78
C GLU A 55 8.05 19.01 -17.39
N MET A 56 7.06 18.14 -17.14
CA MET A 56 7.34 16.77 -16.70
C MET A 56 7.70 15.84 -17.87
N PRO A 57 8.65 14.91 -17.69
CA PRO A 57 8.83 13.80 -18.60
C PRO A 57 7.51 13.02 -18.74
N GLY A 58 6.97 12.95 -19.96
CA GLY A 58 5.68 12.30 -20.24
C GLY A 58 4.44 13.16 -20.00
N GLY A 59 4.60 14.44 -19.64
CA GLY A 59 3.52 15.43 -19.61
C GLY A 59 2.40 15.13 -18.60
N LYS A 60 2.70 14.39 -17.53
CA LYS A 60 1.73 13.94 -16.53
C LYS A 60 2.24 14.24 -15.13
N THR A 61 1.31 14.57 -14.24
CA THR A 61 1.54 14.52 -12.80
C THR A 61 1.84 13.08 -12.38
N ILE A 62 2.52 12.94 -11.24
CA ILE A 62 2.82 11.66 -10.63
C ILE A 62 2.20 11.59 -9.24
N ALA A 63 1.78 10.41 -8.80
CA ALA A 63 1.29 10.22 -7.45
C ALA A 63 2.40 10.42 -6.41
N HIS A 64 2.04 10.88 -5.21
CA HIS A 64 2.96 10.92 -4.08
C HIS A 64 3.45 9.50 -3.76
N GLY A 65 4.74 9.34 -3.48
CA GLY A 65 5.27 8.06 -2.98
C GLY A 65 4.52 7.60 -1.73
N TYR A 66 4.26 8.53 -0.80
CA TYR A 66 3.51 8.26 0.42
C TYR A 66 2.04 7.89 0.19
N LEU A 67 1.40 8.38 -0.88
CA LEU A 67 0.06 7.92 -1.27
C LEU A 67 0.10 6.43 -1.63
N THR A 68 1.06 6.00 -2.44
CA THR A 68 1.16 4.58 -2.84
C THR A 68 1.39 3.65 -1.65
N LEU A 69 2.20 4.09 -0.69
CA LEU A 69 2.41 3.41 0.58
C LEU A 69 1.12 3.36 1.43
N ALA A 70 0.37 4.46 1.48
CA ALA A 70 -0.90 4.56 2.21
C ALA A 70 -2.02 3.70 1.62
N LEU A 71 -1.88 3.23 0.37
CA LEU A 71 -2.85 2.32 -0.27
C LEU A 71 -2.66 0.84 0.10
N ILE A 72 -1.55 0.47 0.75
CA ILE A 72 -1.27 -0.92 1.13
C ILE A 72 -2.43 -1.55 1.94
N PRO A 73 -3.01 -0.90 2.97
CA PRO A 73 -4.14 -1.47 3.71
C PRO A 73 -5.29 -1.87 2.78
N ALA A 74 -5.70 -0.96 1.88
CA ALA A 74 -6.78 -1.22 0.92
C ALA A 74 -6.45 -2.34 -0.07
N MET A 75 -5.19 -2.46 -0.49
CA MET A 75 -4.76 -3.57 -1.36
C MET A 75 -4.80 -4.92 -0.62
N THR A 76 -4.30 -4.95 0.62
CA THR A 76 -4.16 -6.19 1.41
C THR A 76 -5.49 -6.71 1.95
N GLU A 77 -6.46 -5.83 2.22
CA GLU A 77 -7.80 -6.21 2.71
C GLU A 77 -8.51 -7.19 1.75
N ASN A 78 -8.22 -7.10 0.45
CA ASN A 78 -8.80 -7.98 -0.56
C ASN A 78 -8.35 -9.45 -0.43
N PHE A 79 -7.18 -9.71 0.14
CA PHE A 79 -6.60 -11.05 0.13
C PHE A 79 -6.17 -11.60 1.49
N LEU A 80 -6.04 -10.78 2.54
CA LEU A 80 -5.70 -11.26 3.88
C LEU A 80 -6.61 -10.63 4.93
N ARG A 81 -7.36 -11.47 5.65
CA ARG A 81 -8.19 -11.06 6.78
C ARG A 81 -7.70 -11.72 8.06
N VAL A 82 -7.58 -10.94 9.12
CA VAL A 82 -7.34 -11.46 10.47
C VAL A 82 -8.66 -11.39 11.24
N GLU A 83 -9.09 -12.52 11.79
CA GLU A 83 -10.27 -12.63 12.64
C GLU A 83 -9.88 -12.57 14.12
N ASN A 84 -10.87 -12.40 15.00
CA ASN A 84 -10.68 -12.30 16.45
C ASN A 84 -9.75 -11.15 16.88
N VAL A 85 -9.69 -10.09 16.07
CA VAL A 85 -8.97 -8.84 16.37
C VAL A 85 -9.96 -7.70 16.61
N VAL A 86 -9.75 -6.95 17.68
CA VAL A 86 -10.57 -5.77 17.99
C VAL A 86 -10.18 -4.58 17.11
N ARG A 87 -8.89 -4.48 16.77
CA ARG A 87 -8.32 -3.44 15.90
C ARG A 87 -7.02 -3.91 15.27
N ALA A 88 -6.72 -3.38 14.10
CA ALA A 88 -5.40 -3.45 13.49
C ALA A 88 -4.74 -2.07 13.55
N VAL A 89 -3.44 -2.03 13.84
CA VAL A 89 -2.67 -0.79 13.87
C VAL A 89 -1.46 -0.98 12.98
N ASN A 90 -1.19 -0.01 12.10
CA ASN A 90 0.09 0.03 11.40
C ASN A 90 1.18 0.41 12.42
N PHE A 91 1.93 -0.59 12.89
CA PHE A 91 2.95 -0.40 13.92
C PHE A 91 4.17 0.37 13.40
N GLY A 92 4.42 0.32 12.09
CA GLY A 92 5.56 0.98 11.47
C GLY A 92 6.03 0.25 10.23
N LEU A 93 7.13 0.77 9.67
CA LEU A 93 7.72 0.30 8.44
C LEU A 93 9.18 -0.02 8.69
N ASN A 94 9.66 -1.10 8.06
CA ASN A 94 11.08 -1.42 8.03
C ASN A 94 11.71 -0.68 6.84
N LYS A 95 11.99 -1.39 5.73
CA LYS A 95 12.57 -0.81 4.52
C LYS A 95 11.47 -0.47 3.51
N VAL A 96 11.43 0.78 3.06
CA VAL A 96 10.57 1.25 1.95
C VAL A 96 11.43 1.83 0.84
N ARG A 97 11.10 1.54 -0.41
CA ARG A 97 11.77 2.09 -1.60
C ARG A 97 10.72 2.36 -2.69
N PHE A 98 10.87 3.48 -3.39
CA PHE A 98 10.06 3.86 -4.54
C PHE A 98 10.96 3.78 -5.78
N TYR A 99 10.76 2.76 -6.62
CA TYR A 99 11.68 2.45 -7.72
C TYR A 99 11.37 3.20 -9.02
N ALA A 100 10.12 3.64 -9.19
CA ALA A 100 9.66 4.38 -10.36
C ALA A 100 8.60 5.41 -9.97
N PRO A 101 8.52 6.55 -10.67
CA PRO A 101 7.38 7.46 -10.55
C PRO A 101 6.10 6.77 -11.03
N ILE A 102 4.96 7.15 -10.46
CA ILE A 102 3.64 6.60 -10.81
C ILE A 102 2.83 7.70 -11.49
N PRO A 103 2.79 7.75 -12.84
CA PRO A 103 1.97 8.74 -13.54
C PRO A 103 0.50 8.64 -13.16
N VAL A 104 -0.20 9.78 -13.19
CA VAL A 104 -1.65 9.80 -13.00
C VAL A 104 -2.36 8.86 -13.99
N GLY A 105 -3.36 8.13 -13.49
CA GLY A 105 -4.10 7.12 -14.24
C GLY A 105 -3.45 5.74 -14.26
N SER A 106 -2.25 5.57 -13.68
CA SER A 106 -1.65 4.24 -13.51
C SER A 106 -2.54 3.32 -12.66
N ARG A 107 -2.45 2.01 -12.94
CA ARG A 107 -3.11 0.97 -12.17
C ARG A 107 -2.08 0.35 -11.23
N LEU A 108 -2.43 0.17 -9.98
CA LEU A 108 -1.56 -0.40 -8.96
C LEU A 108 -2.14 -1.71 -8.45
N ARG A 109 -1.27 -2.65 -8.08
CA ARG A 109 -1.67 -3.91 -7.44
C ARG A 109 -0.65 -4.33 -6.40
N GLY A 110 -1.12 -4.75 -5.23
CA GLY A 110 -0.27 -5.21 -4.14
C GLY A 110 -0.13 -6.73 -4.15
N ARG A 111 1.11 -7.22 -4.08
CA ARG A 111 1.46 -8.63 -3.82
C ARG A 111 2.04 -8.74 -2.42
N GLY A 112 1.42 -9.54 -1.57
CA GLY A 112 1.78 -9.65 -0.15
C GLY A 112 2.38 -11.01 0.21
N SER A 113 3.46 -11.00 0.99
CA SER A 113 4.05 -12.20 1.60
C SER A 113 4.28 -12.00 3.10
N VAL A 114 4.18 -13.07 3.90
CA VAL A 114 4.42 -13.00 5.35
C VAL A 114 5.88 -13.35 5.64
N LEU A 115 6.61 -12.41 6.23
CA LEU A 115 8.01 -12.60 6.62
C LEU A 115 8.15 -13.08 8.06
N GLN A 116 7.24 -12.66 8.95
CA GLN A 116 7.26 -13.06 10.35
C GLN A 116 5.86 -12.94 10.96
N ALA A 117 5.50 -13.89 11.82
CA ALA A 117 4.34 -13.81 12.70
C ALA A 117 4.77 -14.14 14.14
N ARG A 118 4.57 -13.22 15.08
CA ARG A 118 4.91 -13.44 16.49
C ARG A 118 3.92 -12.77 17.43
N GLN A 119 3.86 -13.27 18.66
CA GLN A 119 3.13 -12.60 19.72
C GLN A 119 3.98 -11.48 20.32
N ARG A 120 3.37 -10.32 20.57
CA ARG A 120 3.99 -9.21 21.29
C ARG A 120 2.94 -8.53 22.17
N ALA A 121 3.18 -8.50 23.48
CA ALA A 121 2.27 -7.89 24.47
C ALA A 121 0.79 -8.35 24.28
N GLY A 122 0.58 -9.65 24.05
CA GLY A 122 -0.75 -10.23 23.83
C GLY A 122 -1.32 -10.07 22.41
N ALA A 123 -0.72 -9.28 21.53
CA ALA A 123 -1.16 -9.07 20.16
C ALA A 123 -0.36 -9.89 19.13
N LEU A 124 -0.97 -10.14 17.96
CA LEU A 124 -0.26 -10.62 16.77
C LEU A 124 0.52 -9.45 16.17
N LEU A 125 1.85 -9.59 16.07
CA LEU A 125 2.70 -8.75 15.24
C LEU A 125 3.04 -9.53 13.97
N LEU A 126 2.54 -9.02 12.85
CA LEU A 126 2.80 -9.53 11.51
C LEU A 126 3.81 -8.61 10.81
N ILE A 127 4.88 -9.17 10.29
CA ILE A 127 5.79 -8.48 9.38
C ILE A 127 5.56 -9.07 7.99
N SER A 128 5.27 -8.19 7.04
CA SER A 128 4.98 -8.57 5.66
C SER A 128 5.87 -7.82 4.68
N GLU A 129 6.16 -8.44 3.55
CA GLU A 129 6.64 -7.74 2.35
C GLU A 129 5.42 -7.44 1.48
N VAL A 130 5.33 -6.22 0.97
CA VAL A 130 4.35 -5.85 -0.05
C VAL A 130 5.09 -5.25 -1.23
N ARG A 131 4.94 -5.87 -2.40
CA ARG A 131 5.42 -5.32 -3.67
C ARG A 131 4.24 -4.70 -4.40
N ILE A 132 4.37 -3.43 -4.78
CA ILE A 132 3.36 -2.72 -5.57
C ILE A 132 3.80 -2.79 -7.04
N GLU A 133 2.97 -3.44 -7.84
CA GLU A 133 3.06 -3.51 -9.30
C GLU A 133 2.33 -2.31 -9.91
N VAL A 134 2.80 -1.83 -11.07
CA VAL A 134 2.28 -0.67 -11.84
C VAL A 134 1.94 -1.12 -13.26
#